data_AF-A0A1W0E534-F1
#
_entry.id   AF-A0A1W0E534-F1
#
_cell.length_a   1.000
_cell.length_b   1.000
_cell.length_c   1.000
_cell.angle_alpha   90.00
_cell.angle_beta   90.00
_cell.angle_gamma   90.00
#
_symmetry.space_group_name_H-M   'P 1'
#
loop_
_entity.id
_entity.type
_entity.pdbx_description
1 polymer ?
#
loop_
_entity_poly.entity_id
_entity_poly.type
_entity_poly.pdbx_seq_one_letter_code
_entity_poly.pdbx_strand_id
1 'polypeptide(L)'
;MYTQVKSYLEKNTAFTSFLKKTHLTTDGILGAFTLLVAFALDTTFIGPTLNNFVCLFFPMQEAIFLLKSPNPNVRDLKKILLVLSCFSAVIVVEPLLKRRIPLFPVLKIVFLCAVAFKQSLQDSIQQSLIDKLPTNNTSNANKAATAASAKIKETVEKTIKKEEDFKNK
;
A
#
# COMPACT_ATOMS: atom_id res chain seq x y z
N MET A 1 -12.13 8.76 -6.52
CA MET A 1 -11.74 10.18 -6.61
C MET A 1 -10.70 10.42 -7.71
N TYR A 2 -9.54 9.75 -7.68
CA TYR A 2 -8.51 9.84 -8.75
C TYR A 2 -9.06 9.59 -10.17
N THR A 3 -9.80 8.51 -10.37
CA THR A 3 -10.34 8.11 -11.67
C THR A 3 -11.35 9.10 -12.25
N GLN A 4 -12.10 9.81 -11.38
CA GLN A 4 -13.06 10.83 -11.80
C GLN A 4 -12.36 12.14 -12.18
N VAL A 5 -11.37 12.57 -11.40
CA VAL A 5 -10.56 13.77 -11.69
C VAL A 5 -9.76 13.58 -12.99
N LYS A 6 -9.14 12.39 -13.17
CA LYS A 6 -8.44 12.03 -14.41
C LYS A 6 -9.37 12.04 -15.63
N SER A 7 -10.53 11.39 -15.52
CA SER A 7 -11.57 11.39 -16.55
C SER A 7 -12.04 12.80 -16.92
N TYR A 8 -12.20 13.69 -15.94
CA TYR A 8 -12.63 15.07 -16.17
C TYR A 8 -11.54 15.89 -16.89
N LEU A 9 -10.28 15.71 -16.51
CA LEU A 9 -9.13 16.36 -17.15
C LEU A 9 -8.91 15.86 -18.58
N GLU A 10 -9.05 14.56 -18.82
CA GLU A 10 -8.87 13.97 -20.16
C GLU A 10 -9.98 14.39 -21.14
N LYS A 11 -11.16 14.75 -20.64
CA LYS A 11 -12.27 15.32 -21.44
C LYS A 11 -12.09 16.80 -21.75
N ASN A 12 -11.17 17.50 -21.09
CA ASN A 12 -10.93 18.93 -21.31
C ASN A 12 -9.97 19.13 -22.50
N THR A 13 -10.49 19.65 -23.61
CA THR A 13 -9.76 19.87 -24.86
C THR A 13 -8.54 20.78 -24.74
N ALA A 14 -8.57 21.77 -23.85
CA ALA A 14 -7.42 22.64 -23.60
C ALA A 14 -6.31 21.87 -22.88
N PHE A 15 -6.67 21.03 -21.91
CA PHE A 15 -5.73 20.18 -21.19
C PHE A 15 -5.13 19.10 -22.09
N THR A 16 -5.93 18.43 -22.92
CA THR A 16 -5.43 17.43 -23.88
C THR A 16 -4.50 18.06 -24.92
N SER A 17 -4.79 19.29 -25.36
CA SER A 17 -3.93 20.04 -26.29
C SER A 17 -2.61 20.46 -25.64
N PHE A 18 -2.64 20.85 -24.36
CA PHE A 18 -1.44 21.13 -23.57
C PHE A 18 -0.56 19.90 -23.39
N LEU A 19 -1.14 18.74 -23.05
CA LEU A 19 -0.42 17.46 -22.93
C LEU A 19 0.28 17.08 -24.25
N LYS A 20 -0.42 17.24 -25.39
CA LYS A 20 0.15 16.97 -26.71
C LYS A 20 1.31 17.90 -27.07
N LYS A 21 1.23 19.20 -26.72
CA LYS A 21 2.31 20.16 -26.98
C LYS A 21 3.53 19.96 -26.10
N THR A 22 3.33 19.49 -24.88
CA THR A 22 4.40 19.34 -23.88
C THR A 22 4.97 17.92 -23.81
N HIS A 23 4.38 16.97 -24.54
CA HIS A 23 4.69 15.53 -24.46
C HIS A 23 4.60 14.95 -23.04
N LEU A 24 3.79 15.58 -22.18
CA LEU A 24 3.57 15.15 -20.80
C LEU A 24 2.35 14.22 -20.72
N THR A 25 2.31 13.39 -19.68
CA THR A 25 1.16 12.52 -19.37
C THR A 25 0.28 13.15 -18.28
N THR A 26 -1.02 12.83 -18.30
CA THR A 26 -1.98 13.27 -17.27
C THR A 26 -1.49 12.91 -15.87
N ASP A 27 -1.00 11.68 -15.70
CA ASP A 27 -0.48 11.19 -14.42
C ASP A 27 0.77 11.96 -13.98
N GLY A 28 1.63 12.37 -14.92
CA GLY A 28 2.81 13.20 -14.64
C GLY A 28 2.46 14.61 -14.16
N ILE A 29 1.45 15.24 -14.77
CA ILE A 29 0.98 16.58 -14.35
C ILE A 29 0.30 16.52 -12.98
N LEU A 30 -0.59 15.53 -12.77
CA LEU A 30 -1.22 15.32 -11.47
C LEU A 30 -0.17 15.09 -10.39
N GLY A 31 0.84 14.26 -10.67
CA GLY A 31 1.98 14.04 -9.78
C GLY A 31 2.72 15.34 -9.46
N ALA A 32 3.10 16.11 -10.47
CA ALA A 32 3.79 17.39 -10.28
C ALA A 32 2.97 18.39 -9.46
N PHE A 33 1.66 18.47 -9.71
CA PHE A 33 0.75 19.31 -8.96
C PHE A 33 0.66 18.88 -7.49
N THR A 34 0.54 17.57 -7.21
CA THR A 34 0.55 17.05 -5.85
C THR A 34 1.87 17.36 -5.13
N LEU A 35 3.01 17.28 -5.81
CA LEU A 35 4.31 17.63 -5.22
C LEU A 35 4.41 19.14 -4.92
N LEU A 36 3.89 20.00 -5.80
CA LEU A 36 3.82 21.44 -5.59
C LEU A 36 2.95 21.81 -4.38
N VAL A 37 1.77 21.18 -4.26
CA VAL A 37 0.88 21.37 -3.11
C VAL A 37 1.54 20.87 -1.83
N ALA A 38 2.17 19.69 -1.85
CA ALA A 38 2.86 19.15 -0.68
C ALA A 38 4.03 20.05 -0.23
N PHE A 39 4.77 20.62 -1.18
CA PHE A 39 5.85 21.58 -0.90
C PHE A 39 5.30 22.90 -0.33
N ALA A 40 4.25 23.46 -0.94
CA ALA A 40 3.60 24.67 -0.46
C ALA A 40 2.96 24.47 0.93
N LEU A 41 2.49 23.26 1.24
CA LEU A 41 2.01 22.93 2.57
C LEU A 41 3.18 22.87 3.56
N ASP A 42 4.32 22.27 3.22
CA ASP A 42 5.44 22.11 4.15
C ASP A 42 6.06 23.45 4.62
N THR A 43 5.84 24.55 3.90
CA THR A 43 6.23 25.91 4.35
C THR A 43 5.30 26.49 5.42
N THR A 44 4.14 25.86 5.67
CA THR A 44 3.19 26.25 6.71
C THR A 44 3.43 25.49 8.01
N PHE A 45 3.05 26.08 9.14
CA PHE A 45 3.24 25.48 10.48
C PHE A 45 2.60 24.09 10.62
N ILE A 46 1.46 23.84 9.98
CA ILE A 46 0.72 22.57 10.06
C ILE A 46 1.02 21.60 8.91
N GLY A 47 1.74 22.09 7.89
CA GLY A 47 2.09 21.36 6.68
C GLY A 47 2.75 20.00 6.90
N PRO A 48 3.82 19.93 7.71
CA PRO A 48 4.49 18.67 7.99
C PRO A 48 3.54 17.62 8.58
N THR A 49 2.64 18.04 9.46
CA THR A 49 1.63 17.17 10.09
C THR A 49 0.62 16.67 9.07
N LEU A 50 0.10 17.55 8.20
CA LEU A 50 -0.83 17.18 7.14
C LEU A 50 -0.19 16.24 6.11
N ASN A 51 1.04 16.52 5.68
CA ASN A 51 1.79 15.68 4.75
C ASN A 51 2.00 14.26 5.31
N ASN A 52 2.33 14.15 6.61
CA ASN A 52 2.42 12.87 7.30
C ASN A 52 1.07 12.15 7.37
N PHE A 53 0.01 12.88 7.70
CA PHE A 53 -1.32 12.31 7.80
C PHE A 53 -1.78 11.75 6.46
N VAL A 54 -1.58 12.46 5.36
CA VAL A 54 -1.92 11.99 4.00
C VAL A 54 -1.12 10.74 3.64
N CYS A 55 0.19 10.73 3.91
CA CYS A 55 1.05 9.57 3.64
C CYS A 55 0.64 8.31 4.43
N LEU A 56 0.02 8.48 5.59
CA LEU A 56 -0.42 7.38 6.45
C LEU A 56 -1.88 6.99 6.22
N PHE A 57 -2.73 7.94 5.83
CA PHE A 57 -4.17 7.75 5.64
C PHE A 57 -4.48 6.73 4.54
N PHE A 58 -3.84 6.86 3.37
CA PHE A 58 -4.05 5.93 2.25
C PHE A 58 -3.67 4.48 2.58
N PRO A 59 -2.44 4.17 3.05
CA PRO A 59 -2.09 2.81 3.41
C PRO A 59 -2.91 2.27 4.60
N MET A 60 -3.30 3.10 5.58
CA MET A 60 -4.23 2.66 6.63
C MET A 60 -5.62 2.32 6.08
N GLN A 61 -6.16 3.12 5.17
CA GLN A 61 -7.47 2.86 4.57
C GLN A 61 -7.46 1.55 3.79
N GLU A 62 -6.41 1.30 2.99
CA GLU A 62 -6.22 0.03 2.30
C GLU A 62 -6.03 -1.14 3.27
N ALA A 63 -5.31 -0.94 4.38
CA ALA A 63 -5.12 -1.97 5.41
C ALA A 63 -6.46 -2.39 6.02
N ILE A 64 -7.28 -1.41 6.42
CA ILE A 64 -8.59 -1.64 7.02
C ILE A 64 -9.53 -2.32 6.02
N PHE A 65 -9.50 -1.90 4.75
CA PHE A 65 -10.30 -2.52 3.70
C PHE A 65 -9.92 -3.99 3.48
N LEU A 66 -8.63 -4.30 3.41
CA LEU A 66 -8.16 -5.68 3.27
C LEU A 66 -8.48 -6.53 4.51
N LEU A 67 -8.34 -5.99 5.72
CA LEU A 67 -8.66 -6.71 6.95
C LEU A 67 -10.16 -7.01 7.09
N LYS A 68 -11.03 -6.18 6.50
CA LYS A 68 -12.48 -6.42 6.42
C LYS A 68 -12.87 -7.38 5.28
N SER A 69 -11.94 -7.70 4.38
CA SER A 69 -12.21 -8.65 3.30
C SER A 69 -12.38 -10.06 3.86
N PRO A 70 -13.41 -10.83 3.44
CA PRO A 70 -13.60 -12.21 3.88
C PRO A 70 -12.45 -13.14 3.46
N ASN A 71 -11.60 -12.73 2.51
CA ASN A 71 -10.37 -13.43 2.15
C ASN A 71 -9.25 -12.43 1.82
N PRO A 72 -8.46 -11.98 2.80
CA PRO A 72 -7.39 -11.01 2.58
C PRO A 72 -6.24 -11.64 1.77
N ASN A 73 -5.89 -11.01 0.65
CA ASN A 73 -4.74 -11.43 -0.13
C ASN A 73 -3.44 -11.13 0.64
N VAL A 74 -2.71 -12.18 1.01
CA VAL A 74 -1.45 -12.08 1.77
C VAL A 74 -0.42 -11.20 1.05
N ARG A 75 -0.41 -11.20 -0.28
CA ARG A 75 0.50 -10.36 -1.07
C ARG A 75 0.22 -8.88 -0.87
N ASP A 76 -1.06 -8.49 -0.85
CA ASP A 76 -1.46 -7.10 -0.69
C ASP A 76 -1.25 -6.64 0.75
N LEU A 77 -1.50 -7.52 1.73
CA LEU A 77 -1.18 -7.26 3.13
C LEU A 77 0.33 -7.03 3.35
N LYS A 78 1.18 -7.84 2.71
CA LYS A 78 2.65 -7.67 2.74
C LYS A 78 3.08 -6.32 2.15
N LYS A 79 2.50 -5.91 1.02
CA LYS A 79 2.79 -4.60 0.40
C LYS A 79 2.48 -3.44 1.34
N ILE A 80 1.30 -3.47 1.97
CA ILE A 80 0.90 -2.43 2.92
C ILE A 80 1.82 -2.39 4.14
N LEU A 81 2.14 -3.56 4.70
CA LEU A 81 3.07 -3.65 5.84
C LEU A 81 4.45 -3.06 5.50
N LEU A 82 4.92 -3.30 4.28
CA LEU A 82 6.19 -2.80 3.77
C LEU A 82 6.17 -1.28 3.59
N VAL A 83 5.08 -0.72 3.05
CA VAL A 83 4.87 0.74 2.95
C VAL A 83 4.85 1.40 4.34
N LEU A 84 4.11 0.82 5.29
CA LEU A 84 4.05 1.34 6.67
C LEU A 84 5.40 1.25 7.39
N SER A 85 6.15 0.17 7.19
CA SER A 85 7.49 -0.01 7.75
C SER A 85 8.46 1.03 7.21
N CYS A 86 8.44 1.28 5.90
CA CYS A 86 9.23 2.33 5.27
C CYS A 86 8.82 3.71 5.78
N PHE A 87 7.52 3.98 5.91
CA PHE A 87 7.02 5.24 6.45
C PHE A 87 7.52 5.51 7.87
N SER A 88 7.44 4.50 8.74
CA SER A 88 7.94 4.60 10.12
C SER A 88 9.44 4.90 10.17
N ALA A 89 10.25 4.18 9.37
CA ALA A 89 11.68 4.44 9.28
C ALA A 89 11.97 5.87 8.79
N VAL A 90 11.26 6.34 7.77
CA VAL A 90 11.48 7.68 7.21
C VAL A 90 11.09 8.77 8.21
N ILE A 91 10.00 8.62 8.96
CA ILE A 91 9.60 9.60 10.00
C ILE A 91 10.68 9.75 11.07
N VAL A 92 11.29 8.66 11.52
CA VAL A 92 12.30 8.70 12.60
C VAL A 92 13.52 9.51 12.15
N VAL A 93 13.91 9.39 10.88
CA VAL A 93 15.11 10.08 10.34
C VAL A 93 14.76 11.46 9.75
N GLU A 94 13.48 11.76 9.54
CA GLU A 94 12.99 13.00 8.93
C GLU A 94 13.50 14.29 9.59
N PRO A 95 13.52 14.45 10.93
CA PRO A 95 14.04 15.66 11.56
C PRO A 95 15.52 15.94 11.24
N LEU A 96 16.31 14.87 11.08
CA LEU A 96 17.73 14.96 10.76
C LEU A 96 17.94 15.28 9.27
N LEU A 97 17.15 14.65 8.39
CA LEU A 97 17.29 14.79 6.94
C LEU A 97 16.70 16.10 6.41
N LYS A 98 15.58 16.58 6.95
CA LYS A 98 15.02 17.90 6.59
C LYS A 98 16.01 19.05 6.85
N ARG A 99 16.85 18.94 7.88
CA ARG A 99 17.87 19.94 8.21
C ARG A 99 18.98 20.03 7.15
N ARG A 100 19.23 18.96 6.40
CA ARG A 100 20.27 18.89 5.35
C ARG A 100 19.70 19.01 3.94
N ILE A 101 18.46 18.56 3.73
CA ILE A 101 17.81 18.52 2.42
C ILE A 101 16.42 19.16 2.57
N PRO A 102 16.24 20.43 2.16
CA PRO A 102 14.95 21.13 2.26
C PRO A 102 13.82 20.46 1.48
N LEU A 103 14.16 19.74 0.40
CA LEU A 103 13.24 18.97 -0.44
C LEU A 103 12.97 17.54 0.08
N PHE A 104 13.49 17.18 1.25
CA PHE A 104 13.26 15.86 1.86
C PHE A 104 11.79 15.45 1.99
N PRO A 105 10.83 16.33 2.36
CA PRO A 105 9.41 15.95 2.46
C PRO A 105 8.84 15.50 1.12
N VAL A 106 9.25 16.18 0.03
CA VAL A 106 8.87 15.83 -1.35
C VAL A 106 9.50 14.50 -1.75
N LEU A 107 10.80 14.32 -1.46
CA LEU A 107 11.51 13.07 -1.71
C LEU A 107 10.91 11.89 -0.94
N LYS A 108 10.44 12.11 0.29
CA LYS A 108 9.72 11.10 1.07
C LYS A 108 8.45 10.65 0.37
N ILE A 109 7.62 11.58 -0.08
CA ILE A 109 6.36 11.25 -0.78
C ILE A 109 6.66 10.45 -2.05
N VAL A 110 7.64 10.88 -2.84
CA VAL A 110 8.07 10.16 -4.06
C VAL A 110 8.59 8.77 -3.72
N PHE A 111 9.40 8.64 -2.67
CA PHE A 111 9.94 7.35 -2.21
C PHE A 111 8.81 6.41 -1.78
N LEU A 112 7.87 6.86 -0.95
CA LEU A 112 6.75 6.05 -0.47
C LEU A 112 5.83 5.62 -1.61
N CYS A 113 5.56 6.52 -2.57
CA CYS A 113 4.86 6.16 -3.80
C CYS A 113 5.63 5.10 -4.59
N ALA A 114 6.95 5.25 -4.74
CA ALA A 114 7.76 4.25 -5.42
C ALA A 114 7.70 2.88 -4.72
N VAL A 115 7.73 2.84 -3.39
CA VAL A 115 7.55 1.62 -2.60
C VAL A 115 6.15 1.02 -2.78
N ALA A 116 5.12 1.84 -2.87
CA ALA A 116 3.74 1.38 -3.07
C ALA A 116 3.47 0.82 -4.49
N PHE A 117 4.10 1.39 -5.52
CA PHE A 117 3.76 1.07 -6.92
C PHE A 117 4.83 0.27 -7.69
N LYS A 118 6.12 0.32 -7.30
CA LYS A 118 7.18 -0.44 -8.00
C LYS A 118 7.42 -1.80 -7.34
N GLN A 119 7.03 -2.84 -8.07
CA GLN A 119 7.24 -4.25 -7.70
C GLN A 119 8.71 -4.56 -7.34
N SER A 120 9.67 -4.08 -8.14
CA SER A 120 11.10 -4.35 -7.92
C SER A 120 11.65 -3.76 -6.61
N LEU A 121 11.13 -2.60 -6.18
CA LEU A 121 11.46 -1.99 -4.90
C LEU A 121 10.83 -2.76 -3.74
N GLN A 122 9.59 -3.20 -3.90
CA GLN A 122 8.92 -4.06 -2.91
C GLN A 122 9.71 -5.35 -2.68
N ASP A 123 10.13 -6.02 -3.76
CA ASP A 123 10.87 -7.27 -3.68
C ASP A 123 12.25 -7.06 -3.02
N SER A 124 12.96 -5.97 -3.37
CA SER A 124 14.25 -5.62 -2.77
C SER A 124 14.16 -5.32 -1.27
N ILE A 125 13.12 -4.58 -0.87
CA ILE A 125 12.88 -4.23 0.53
C ILE A 125 12.42 -5.46 1.31
N GLN A 126 11.58 -6.30 0.72
CA GLN A 126 11.11 -7.56 1.32
C GLN A 126 12.29 -8.50 1.61
N GLN A 127 13.21 -8.69 0.66
CA GLN A 127 14.43 -9.47 0.85
C GLN A 127 15.35 -8.89 1.93
N SER A 128 15.41 -7.56 2.05
CA SER A 128 16.30 -6.89 3.00
C SER A 128 15.76 -6.82 4.43
N LEU A 129 14.44 -6.69 4.60
CA LEU A 129 13.80 -6.43 5.89
C LEU A 129 12.91 -7.57 6.39
N ILE A 130 12.15 -8.22 5.51
CA ILE A 130 11.13 -9.20 5.90
C ILE A 130 11.73 -10.62 5.94
N ASP A 131 12.51 -11.01 4.93
CA ASP A 131 13.08 -12.37 4.86
C ASP A 131 14.18 -12.60 5.91
N LYS A 132 14.68 -11.53 6.54
CA LYS A 132 15.65 -11.59 7.66
C LYS A 132 14.99 -11.65 9.03
N LEU A 133 13.67 -11.50 9.13
CA LEU A 133 12.97 -11.63 10.41
C LEU A 133 12.87 -13.10 10.81
N PRO A 134 13.26 -13.47 12.04
CA PRO A 134 13.16 -14.85 12.49
C PRO A 134 11.69 -15.28 12.53
N THR A 135 11.34 -16.28 11.72
CA THR A 135 10.01 -16.90 11.66
C THR A 135 9.68 -17.73 12.90
N ASN A 136 10.60 -17.86 13.85
CA ASN A 136 10.49 -18.76 14.99
C ASN A 136 9.50 -18.28 16.08
N ASN A 137 8.90 -17.09 15.98
CA ASN A 137 7.94 -16.59 16.97
C ASN A 137 6.46 -16.96 16.67
N THR A 138 6.16 -17.74 15.63
CA THR A 138 4.79 -18.22 15.35
C THR A 138 4.44 -19.52 16.11
N SER A 139 4.68 -19.58 17.42
CA SER A 139 4.26 -20.73 18.26
C SER A 139 2.72 -20.87 18.34
N ASN A 140 1.99 -19.75 18.28
CA ASN A 140 0.53 -19.75 18.52
C ASN A 140 -0.32 -19.58 17.25
N ALA A 141 0.19 -18.92 16.21
CA ALA A 141 -0.55 -18.72 14.96
C ALA A 141 -0.63 -19.99 14.10
N ASN A 142 0.45 -20.79 14.05
CA ASN A 142 0.44 -22.04 13.30
C ASN A 142 -0.53 -23.06 13.90
N LYS A 143 -0.67 -23.12 15.23
CA LYS A 143 -1.63 -24.03 15.89
C LYS A 143 -3.08 -23.72 15.52
N ALA A 144 -3.46 -22.44 15.47
CA ALA A 144 -4.79 -22.01 15.08
C ALA A 144 -5.07 -22.27 13.58
N ALA A 145 -4.09 -22.01 12.70
CA ALA A 145 -4.22 -22.29 11.28
C ALA A 145 -4.29 -23.81 10.99
N THR A 146 -3.47 -24.63 11.64
CA THR A 146 -3.57 -26.10 11.51
C THR A 146 -4.86 -26.66 12.10
N ALA A 147 -5.38 -26.09 13.19
CA ALA A 147 -6.65 -26.50 13.77
C ALA A 147 -7.85 -26.11 12.88
N ALA A 148 -7.80 -24.94 12.24
CA ALA A 148 -8.81 -24.51 11.28
C ALA A 148 -8.78 -25.36 10.01
N SER A 149 -7.60 -25.64 9.45
CA SER A 149 -7.45 -26.53 8.29
C SER A 149 -7.84 -27.99 8.61
N ALA A 150 -7.57 -28.49 9.82
CA ALA A 150 -8.00 -29.82 10.25
C ALA A 150 -9.53 -29.93 10.35
N LYS A 151 -10.20 -28.92 10.93
CA LYS A 151 -11.68 -28.87 10.99
C LYS A 151 -12.33 -28.79 9.62
N ILE A 152 -11.74 -28.04 8.69
CA ILE A 152 -12.23 -27.96 7.30
C ILE A 152 -12.05 -29.31 6.60
N LYS A 153 -10.89 -29.97 6.72
CA LYS A 153 -10.69 -31.32 6.16
C LYS A 153 -11.68 -32.33 6.73
N GLU A 154 -11.90 -32.33 8.04
CA GLU A 154 -12.83 -33.26 8.68
C GLU A 154 -14.30 -33.00 8.28
N THR A 155 -14.68 -31.74 8.07
CA THR A 155 -16.03 -31.36 7.61
C THR A 155 -16.23 -31.73 6.14
N VAL A 156 -15.22 -31.52 5.29
CA VAL A 156 -15.26 -31.89 3.87
C VAL A 156 -15.31 -33.42 3.71
N GLU A 157 -14.50 -34.18 4.45
CA GLU A 157 -14.54 -35.65 4.43
C GLU A 157 -15.87 -36.22 4.91
N LYS A 158 -16.49 -35.62 5.94
CA LYS A 158 -17.82 -36.04 6.41
C LYS A 158 -18.92 -35.73 5.40
N THR A 159 -18.86 -34.61 4.70
CA THR A 159 -19.84 -34.26 3.67
C THR A 159 -19.70 -35.14 2.43
N ILE A 160 -18.48 -35.45 2.00
CA ILE A 160 -18.23 -36.35 0.85
C ILE A 160 -18.72 -37.77 1.15
N LYS A 161 -18.41 -38.33 2.34
CA LYS A 161 -18.91 -39.65 2.74
C LYS A 161 -20.44 -39.71 2.81
N LYS A 162 -21.08 -38.63 3.25
CA LYS A 162 -22.54 -38.54 3.34
C LYS A 162 -23.20 -38.46 1.96
N GLU A 163 -22.55 -37.87 0.96
CA GLU A 163 -23.00 -37.87 -0.44
C GLU A 163 -22.79 -39.22 -1.13
N GLU A 164 -21.70 -39.94 -0.82
CA GLU A 164 -21.45 -41.29 -1.34
C GLU A 164 -22.45 -42.32 -0.76
N ASP A 165 -22.78 -42.22 0.53
CA ASP A 165 -23.81 -43.07 1.17
C ASP A 165 -25.24 -42.77 0.68
N PHE A 166 -25.50 -41.57 0.16
CA PHE A 166 -26.81 -41.20 -0.41
C PHE A 166 -26.97 -41.61 -1.87
N LYS A 167 -25.88 -41.81 -2.62
CA LYS A 167 -25.90 -42.30 -4.01
C LYS A 167 -25.96 -43.82 -4.12
N ASN A 168 -25.62 -44.55 -3.07
CA ASN A 168 -25.60 -46.02 -3.02
C ASN A 168 -26.87 -46.63 -2.37
N LYS A 169 -27.95 -45.85 -2.25
CA LYS A 169 -29.28 -46.27 -1.77
C LYS A 169 -30.32 -46.04 -2.84
#